data_AF-A0A8C2YJR4-F1
#
_entry.id   AF-A0A8C2YJR4-F1
#
_cell.length_a   1.000
_cell.length_b   1.000
_cell.length_c   1.000
_cell.angle_alpha   90.00
_cell.angle_beta   90.00
_cell.angle_gamma   90.00
#
_symmetry.space_group_name_H-M   'P 1'
#
loop_
_entity.id
_entity.type
_entity.pdbx_description
1 polymer ?
#
loop_
_entity_poly.entity_id
_entity_poly.type
_entity_poly.pdbx_seq_one_letter_code
_entity_poly.pdbx_strand_id
1 'polypeptide(L)'
;RLPQETLGFREELEVLKFLCKDLWVAVFHKQMDSLRTNHQFLAFTCGLLCGALGTLGFQSLVTASVTALPACKFQVVIRKP
;
A
#
# COMPACT_ATOMS: atom_id res chain seq x y z
N ARG A 1 -23.97 3.29 16.26
CA ARG A 1 -23.85 1.88 15.80
C ARG A 1 -22.71 1.77 14.79
N LEU A 2 -21.45 1.78 15.24
CA LEU A 2 -20.29 1.41 14.42
C LEU A 2 -19.28 0.69 15.32
N PRO A 3 -19.24 -0.65 15.33
CA PRO A 3 -18.05 -1.33 15.84
C PRO A 3 -17.54 -2.52 15.00
N GLN A 4 -18.14 -2.87 13.86
CA GLN A 4 -17.70 -4.07 13.11
C GLN A 4 -16.63 -3.84 12.05
N GLU A 5 -16.59 -2.67 11.42
CA GLU A 5 -15.66 -2.44 10.28
C GLU A 5 -14.19 -2.28 10.74
N THR A 6 -13.97 -1.80 11.97
CA THR A 6 -12.63 -1.59 12.54
C THR A 6 -11.85 -2.88 12.80
N LEU A 7 -12.53 -4.02 12.97
CA LEU A 7 -11.89 -5.32 13.17
C LEU A 7 -11.36 -5.90 11.86
N GLY A 8 -12.15 -5.86 10.78
CA GLY A 8 -11.74 -6.37 9.46
C GLY A 8 -10.54 -5.61 8.88
N PHE A 9 -10.53 -4.27 9.03
CA PHE A 9 -9.39 -3.44 8.61
C PHE A 9 -8.07 -3.80 9.33
N ARG A 10 -8.14 -4.30 10.56
CA ARG A 10 -6.95 -4.70 11.32
C ARG A 10 -6.34 -5.97 10.76
N GLU A 11 -7.16 -6.95 10.41
CA GLU A 11 -6.71 -8.22 9.81
C GLU A 11 -6.15 -7.99 8.41
N GLU A 12 -6.81 -7.17 7.59
CA GLU A 12 -6.35 -6.86 6.23
C GLU A 12 -4.99 -6.14 6.24
N LEU A 13 -4.77 -5.24 7.20
CA LEU A 13 -3.49 -4.57 7.39
C LEU A 13 -2.39 -5.53 7.86
N GLU A 14 -2.72 -6.53 8.70
CA GLU A 14 -1.78 -7.57 9.12
C GLU A 14 -1.41 -8.51 7.96
N VAL A 15 -2.37 -8.86 7.09
CA VAL A 15 -2.10 -9.60 5.84
C VAL A 15 -1.20 -8.79 4.92
N LEU A 16 -1.47 -7.49 4.75
CA LEU A 16 -0.60 -6.60 3.97
C LEU A 16 0.82 -6.54 4.56
N LYS A 17 0.94 -6.51 5.90
CA LYS A 17 2.22 -6.58 6.64
C LYS A 17 3.02 -7.81 6.31
N PHE A 18 2.36 -8.95 6.31
CA PHE A 18 2.97 -10.21 5.94
C PHE A 18 3.44 -10.19 4.49
N LEU A 19 2.56 -9.82 3.55
CA LEU A 19 2.88 -9.76 2.12
C LEU A 19 4.03 -8.80 1.79
N CYS A 20 4.07 -7.61 2.42
CA CYS A 20 5.18 -6.69 2.18
C CYS A 20 6.50 -7.21 2.71
N LYS A 21 6.52 -7.93 3.85
CA LYS A 21 7.74 -8.57 4.34
C LYS A 21 8.24 -9.63 3.37
N ASP A 22 7.36 -10.54 2.95
CA ASP A 22 7.73 -11.63 2.05
C ASP A 22 8.16 -11.11 0.68
N LEU A 23 7.42 -10.15 0.13
CA LEU A 23 7.79 -9.58 -1.16
C LEU A 23 9.06 -8.73 -1.07
N TRP A 24 9.27 -8.01 0.03
CA TRP A 24 10.53 -7.27 0.24
C TRP A 24 11.72 -8.23 0.28
N VAL A 25 11.56 -9.36 0.98
CA VAL A 25 12.58 -10.43 0.99
C VAL A 25 12.76 -11.00 -0.42
N ALA A 26 11.70 -11.26 -1.16
CA ALA A 26 11.79 -11.80 -2.53
C ALA A 26 12.49 -10.82 -3.50
N VAL A 27 12.17 -9.53 -3.43
CA VAL A 27 12.70 -8.51 -4.35
C VAL A 27 14.12 -8.07 -3.97
N PHE A 28 14.39 -7.83 -2.69
CA PHE A 28 15.65 -7.23 -2.24
C PHE A 28 16.58 -8.22 -1.55
N HIS A 29 16.16 -9.48 -1.34
CA HIS A 29 16.95 -10.53 -0.68
C HIS A 29 17.46 -10.12 0.72
N LYS A 30 16.78 -9.17 1.36
CA LYS A 30 17.15 -8.61 2.67
C LYS A 30 15.97 -8.71 3.62
N GLN A 31 16.23 -9.12 4.86
CA GLN A 31 15.24 -9.07 5.92
C GLN A 31 14.86 -7.62 6.25
N MET A 32 13.57 -7.43 6.52
CA MET A 32 12.99 -6.11 6.75
C MET A 32 12.99 -5.77 8.23
N ASP A 33 14.02 -5.07 8.67
CA ASP A 33 14.21 -4.65 10.06
C ASP A 33 13.34 -3.42 10.35
N SER A 34 12.21 -3.63 11.02
CA SER A 34 11.28 -2.59 11.47
C SER A 34 10.57 -1.82 10.33
N LEU A 35 9.49 -2.40 9.82
CA LEU A 35 8.50 -1.66 9.05
C LEU A 35 7.95 -0.52 9.92
N ARG A 36 8.33 0.72 9.64
CA ARG A 36 7.51 1.86 10.11
C ARG A 36 6.24 1.81 9.27
N THR A 37 5.26 1.07 9.78
CA THR A 37 4.18 0.39 9.04
C THR A 37 3.21 1.29 8.27
N ASN A 38 3.47 2.59 8.19
CA ASN A 38 2.59 3.50 7.49
C ASN A 38 3.27 3.92 6.19
N HIS A 39 4.45 4.55 6.23
CA HIS A 39 5.05 5.09 5.01
C HIS A 39 5.54 4.03 4.03
N GLN A 40 6.15 2.94 4.51
CA GLN A 40 6.71 1.91 3.62
C GLN A 40 5.62 1.09 2.92
N PHE A 41 4.54 0.78 3.62
CA PHE A 41 3.37 0.10 3.05
C PHE A 41 2.66 0.92 1.99
N LEU A 42 2.50 2.20 2.27
CA LEU A 42 1.88 3.13 1.35
C LEU A 42 2.73 3.32 0.10
N ALA A 43 4.05 3.41 0.25
CA ALA A 43 4.96 3.45 -0.88
C ALA A 43 4.88 2.18 -1.74
N PHE A 44 4.82 1.01 -1.10
CA PHE A 44 4.69 -0.27 -1.79
C PHE A 44 3.37 -0.38 -2.57
N THR A 45 2.24 -0.11 -1.92
CA THR A 45 0.91 -0.12 -2.55
C THR A 45 0.78 0.93 -3.65
N CYS A 46 1.35 2.14 -3.47
CA CYS A 46 1.48 3.13 -4.53
C CYS A 46 2.24 2.58 -5.74
N GLY A 47 3.38 1.92 -5.52
CA GLY A 47 4.18 1.31 -6.58
C GLY A 47 3.41 0.23 -7.35
N LEU A 48 2.64 -0.60 -6.64
CA LEU A 48 1.84 -1.65 -7.24
C LEU A 48 0.70 -1.08 -8.11
N LEU A 49 0.00 -0.06 -7.62
CA LEU A 49 -1.03 0.67 -8.37
C LEU A 49 -0.45 1.36 -9.61
N CYS A 50 0.70 2.04 -9.47
CA CYS A 50 1.41 2.64 -10.59
C CYS A 50 1.82 1.58 -11.63
N GLY A 51 2.36 0.43 -11.19
CA GLY A 51 2.79 -0.65 -12.07
C GLY A 51 1.62 -1.25 -12.87
N ALA A 52 0.51 -1.55 -12.19
CA ALA A 52 -0.70 -2.07 -12.83
C ALA A 52 -1.27 -1.11 -13.88
N LEU A 53 -1.34 0.20 -13.56
CA LEU A 53 -1.80 1.23 -14.50
C LEU A 53 -0.82 1.42 -15.67
N GLY A 54 0.49 1.32 -15.42
CA GLY A 54 1.52 1.35 -16.45
C GLY A 54 1.43 0.18 -17.43
N THR A 55 1.13 -1.04 -16.96
CA THR A 55 0.89 -2.21 -17.82
C THR A 55 -0.35 -2.02 -18.70
N LEU A 56 -1.35 -1.27 -18.23
CA LEU A 56 -2.52 -0.88 -19.01
C LEU A 56 -2.27 0.28 -19.99
N GLY A 57 -1.05 0.83 -20.03
CA GLY A 57 -0.67 1.94 -20.92
C GLY A 57 -0.96 3.34 -20.37
N PHE A 58 -1.34 3.45 -19.09
CA PHE A 58 -1.60 4.74 -18.45
C PHE A 58 -0.41 5.21 -17.62
N GLN A 59 0.09 6.41 -17.90
CA GLN A 59 1.10 7.03 -17.05
C GLN A 59 0.42 7.64 -15.82
N SER A 60 0.56 7.01 -14.65
CA SER A 60 -0.12 7.47 -13.42
C SER A 60 0.85 7.84 -12.31
N LEU A 61 0.46 8.82 -11.49
CA LEU A 61 1.11 9.14 -10.22
C LEU A 61 0.16 8.75 -9.08
N VAL A 62 0.58 7.84 -8.21
CA VAL A 62 -0.20 7.41 -7.05
C VAL A 62 0.42 7.98 -5.78
N THR A 63 -0.33 8.81 -5.07
CA THR A 63 0.09 9.41 -3.80
C THR A 63 -0.77 8.83 -2.68
N ALA A 64 -0.15 8.46 -1.56
CA ALA A 64 -0.86 7.95 -0.40
C ALA A 64 -0.79 8.92 0.77
N SER A 65 -1.91 9.11 1.46
CA SER A 65 -2.00 9.95 2.65
C SER A 65 -2.76 9.24 3.77
N VAL A 66 -2.19 9.25 4.98
CA VAL A 66 -2.84 8.69 6.18
C VAL A 66 -3.61 9.81 6.85
N THR A 67 -4.94 9.71 6.88
CA THR A 67 -5.76 10.74 7.51
C THR A 67 -5.98 10.44 8.99
N ALA A 68 -6.34 9.19 9.32
CA ALA A 68 -6.42 8.68 10.68
C ALA A 68 -6.38 7.16 10.62
N LEU A 69 -5.48 6.51 11.36
CA LEU A 69 -5.40 5.05 11.39
C LEU A 69 -6.74 4.43 11.82
N PRO A 70 -7.22 3.36 11.14
CA PRO A 70 -6.58 2.60 10.06
C PRO A 70 -6.84 3.14 8.63
N ALA A 71 -7.57 4.25 8.47
CA ALA A 71 -7.95 4.78 7.17
C ALA A 71 -6.80 5.53 6.46
N CYS A 72 -6.49 5.09 5.24
CA CYS A 72 -5.58 5.77 4.31
C CYS A 72 -6.30 6.07 2.99
N LYS A 73 -5.91 7.16 2.34
CA LYS A 73 -6.44 7.57 1.04
C LYS A 73 -5.33 7.49 0.00
N PHE A 74 -5.62 6.76 -1.08
CA PHE A 74 -4.77 6.72 -2.28
C PHE A 74 -5.37 7.64 -3.32
N GLN A 75 -4.59 8.63 -3.73
CA GLN A 75 -4.95 9.54 -4.81
C GLN A 75 -4.21 9.09 -6.07
N VAL A 76 -4.96 8.60 -7.05
CA VAL A 76 -4.44 8.20 -8.36
C VAL A 76 -4.64 9.36 -9.32
N VAL A 77 -3.54 9.92 -9.83
CA VAL A 77 -3.56 10.96 -10.86
C VAL A 77 -3.10 10.35 -12.17
N ILE A 78 -4.03 10.12 -13.09
CA ILE A 78 -3.71 9.65 -14.44
C ILE A 78 -3.23 10.85 -15.27
N ARG A 79 -1.97 10.81 -15.70
CA ARG A 79 -1.45 11.73 -16.71
C ARG A 79 -1.89 11.18 -18.06
N LYS A 80 -2.85 11.86 -18.69
CA LYS A 80 -3.17 11.60 -20.09
C LYS A 80 -1.96 12.01 -20.95
N PRO A 81 -1.66 11.26 -22.02
CA PRO A 81 -0.62 11.65 -22.97
C PRO A 81 -0.90 13.01 -23.61
#